data_AF-V9GJB4-F1
#
_entry.id   AF-V9GJB4-F1
#
_cell.length_a   1.000
_cell.length_b   1.000
_cell.length_c   1.000
_cell.angle_alpha   90.00
_cell.angle_beta   90.00
_cell.angle_gamma   90.00
#
_symmetry.space_group_name_H-M   'P 1'
#
loop_
_entity.id
_entity.type
_entity.pdbx_description
1 polymer ?
#
loop_
_entity_poly.entity_id
_entity_poly.type
_entity_poly.pdbx_seq_one_letter_code
_entity_poly.pdbx_strand_id
1 'polypeptide(L)'
;MHYIAHIRESDQQIQTVEQHLLEVKSLAEQYGSVIGVQHITGLAGMLHDMGKFTDKFRSYILQAVQNPDAPPRKGSVDHSTAGGRLLYHLFHTKEKGLLAEIVGNAIISHHSYLHDYISPDLELKYLYRVRDKQDIDEFDKSVQLFFESVMNERNFYDYVDRAVEELHRFRQISSTLNSEVKMMFLSKYVFSALIDADRTNTREFEENRKLLPDPIEPSNLFAKYYQKLMTELERYKQHPNAEMPIPVLRRHMSEQCDRFAEQPSGIYTLSIPTGGGKTLASLRYALKHALNTNKRRIIYILPFTTIIEQNAAEVRRILQDGEHILEHHSNVVEELEDDDEYNDGIMNVQQKLKLVKDNWDVPIIFTTLVQFLEVFFAKGSKSARSYII
;
A
#
# COMPACT_ATOMS: atom_id res chain seq x y z
N MET A 1 18.77 -26.89 10.77
CA MET A 1 18.69 -26.79 9.29
C MET A 1 17.93 -25.51 8.99
N HIS A 2 18.40 -24.63 8.12
CA HIS A 2 17.74 -23.33 7.90
C HIS A 2 16.71 -23.41 6.77
N TYR A 3 15.49 -22.94 7.02
CA TYR A 3 14.44 -22.75 6.01
C TYR A 3 14.64 -21.42 5.31
N ILE A 4 14.47 -21.40 3.99
CA ILE A 4 14.86 -20.31 3.10
C ILE A 4 13.60 -19.61 2.60
N ALA A 5 13.52 -18.29 2.81
CA ALA A 5 12.48 -17.46 2.17
C ALA A 5 12.95 -16.91 0.83
N HIS A 6 14.18 -16.38 0.78
CA HIS A 6 14.78 -15.76 -0.39
C HIS A 6 16.27 -16.10 -0.50
N ILE A 7 16.78 -16.12 -1.73
CA ILE A 7 18.20 -16.25 -2.06
C ILE A 7 18.54 -15.09 -2.98
N ARG A 8 19.41 -14.20 -2.53
CA ARG A 8 19.77 -12.98 -3.25
C ARG A 8 20.53 -13.31 -4.52
N GLU A 9 20.14 -12.72 -5.64
CA GLU A 9 20.75 -13.03 -6.94
C GLU A 9 22.25 -12.65 -6.97
N SER A 10 22.62 -11.52 -6.38
CA SER A 10 23.96 -10.93 -6.52
C SER A 10 25.09 -11.69 -5.80
N ASP A 11 24.81 -12.28 -4.65
CA ASP A 11 25.81 -12.87 -3.76
C ASP A 11 25.39 -14.23 -3.16
N GLN A 12 24.20 -14.73 -3.54
CA GLN A 12 23.63 -15.98 -3.01
C GLN A 12 23.42 -15.96 -1.49
N GLN A 13 23.36 -14.78 -0.88
CA GLN A 13 23.01 -14.63 0.52
C GLN A 13 21.59 -15.21 0.74
N ILE A 14 21.41 -15.91 1.85
CA ILE A 14 20.13 -16.51 2.23
C ILE A 14 19.42 -15.58 3.22
N GLN A 15 18.16 -15.28 2.96
CA GLN A 15 17.22 -14.79 3.96
C GLN A 15 16.43 -15.98 4.51
N THR A 16 16.50 -16.20 5.82
CA THR A 16 15.71 -17.26 6.45
C THR A 16 14.23 -16.90 6.50
N VAL A 17 13.36 -17.92 6.59
CA VAL A 17 11.91 -17.70 6.78
C VAL A 17 11.65 -16.89 8.05
N GLU A 18 12.34 -17.21 9.15
CA GLU A 18 12.24 -16.45 10.40
C GLU A 18 12.58 -14.96 10.20
N GLN A 19 13.72 -14.66 9.57
CA GLN A 19 14.15 -13.29 9.33
C GLN A 19 13.13 -12.53 8.48
N HIS A 20 12.68 -13.14 7.38
CA HIS A 20 11.70 -12.54 6.48
C HIS A 20 10.38 -12.25 7.19
N LEU A 21 9.81 -13.20 7.93
CA LEU A 21 8.55 -13.00 8.65
C LEU A 21 8.65 -11.89 9.71
N LEU A 22 9.76 -11.79 10.44
CA LEU A 22 9.96 -10.74 11.44
C LEU A 22 10.17 -9.36 10.81
N GLU A 23 10.88 -9.28 9.69
CA GLU A 23 11.10 -8.01 8.98
C GLU A 23 9.81 -7.52 8.31
N VAL A 24 9.05 -8.40 7.64
CA VAL A 24 7.74 -8.07 7.07
C VAL A 24 6.73 -7.69 8.16
N LYS A 25 6.72 -8.41 9.30
CA LYS A 25 5.92 -8.02 10.48
C LYS A 25 6.23 -6.58 10.90
N SER A 26 7.50 -6.23 11.04
CA SER A 26 7.92 -4.89 11.48
C SER A 26 7.48 -3.80 10.50
N LEU A 27 7.60 -4.02 9.19
CA LEU A 27 7.13 -3.08 8.17
C LEU A 27 5.60 -2.95 8.21
N ALA A 28 4.88 -4.07 8.28
CA ALA A 28 3.43 -4.06 8.35
C ALA A 28 2.90 -3.37 9.63
N GLU A 29 3.57 -3.56 10.79
CA GLU A 29 3.27 -2.84 12.04
C GLU A 29 3.43 -1.32 11.85
N GLN A 30 4.51 -0.88 11.20
CA GLN A 30 4.74 0.53 10.91
C GLN A 30 3.61 1.12 10.05
N TYR A 31 3.18 0.42 9.01
CA TYR A 31 2.08 0.87 8.16
C TYR A 31 0.78 0.95 8.97
N GLY A 32 0.41 -0.12 9.68
CA GLY A 32 -0.81 -0.18 10.49
C GLY A 32 -0.88 0.83 11.64
N SER A 33 0.26 1.29 12.15
CA SER A 33 0.30 2.27 13.25
C SER A 33 -0.39 3.59 12.91
N VAL A 34 -0.45 3.97 11.63
CA VAL A 34 -1.06 5.22 11.15
C VAL A 34 -2.56 5.30 11.47
N ILE A 35 -3.25 4.16 11.47
CA ILE A 35 -4.68 4.06 11.77
C ILE A 35 -4.97 3.23 13.03
N GLY A 36 -3.93 2.91 13.82
CA GLY A 36 -4.06 2.20 15.10
C GLY A 36 -4.36 0.70 14.99
N VAL A 37 -3.90 0.05 13.91
CA VAL A 37 -4.13 -1.39 13.63
C VAL A 37 -2.81 -2.16 13.40
N GLN A 38 -1.72 -1.72 14.03
CA GLN A 38 -0.38 -2.25 13.83
C GLN A 38 -0.25 -3.75 14.14
N HIS A 39 -0.92 -4.27 15.18
CA HIS A 39 -0.87 -5.70 15.49
C HIS A 39 -1.71 -6.49 14.48
N ILE A 40 -2.82 -5.95 13.96
CA ILE A 40 -3.60 -6.59 12.90
C ILE A 40 -2.76 -6.76 11.62
N THR A 41 -2.11 -5.70 11.16
CA THR A 41 -1.25 -5.75 9.95
C THR A 41 0.01 -6.57 10.19
N GLY A 42 0.63 -6.44 11.36
CA GLY A 42 1.78 -7.25 11.75
C GLY A 42 1.47 -8.73 11.85
N LEU A 43 0.25 -9.11 12.27
CA LEU A 43 -0.20 -10.51 12.28
C LEU A 43 -0.28 -11.08 10.86
N ALA A 44 -0.75 -10.28 9.90
CA ALA A 44 -0.72 -10.66 8.49
C ALA A 44 0.72 -10.87 8.00
N GLY A 45 1.61 -9.90 8.27
CA GLY A 45 3.03 -9.97 7.89
C GLY A 45 3.76 -11.16 8.51
N MET A 46 3.50 -11.48 9.77
CA MET A 46 4.18 -12.56 10.49
C MET A 46 3.75 -13.97 10.03
N LEU A 47 2.57 -14.11 9.43
CA LEU A 47 2.00 -15.42 9.08
C LEU A 47 1.89 -15.68 7.58
N HIS A 48 2.04 -14.67 6.72
CA HIS A 48 1.77 -14.80 5.29
C HIS A 48 2.55 -15.95 4.63
N ASP A 49 3.81 -16.10 5.03
CA ASP A 49 4.77 -17.05 4.48
C ASP A 49 5.13 -18.20 5.42
N MET A 50 4.33 -18.42 6.47
CA MET A 50 4.57 -19.51 7.43
C MET A 50 4.68 -20.88 6.73
N GLY A 51 3.95 -21.09 5.63
CA GLY A 51 4.01 -22.32 4.82
C GLY A 51 5.34 -22.57 4.11
N LYS A 52 6.30 -21.63 4.17
CA LYS A 52 7.68 -21.84 3.69
C LYS A 52 8.53 -22.68 4.66
N PHE A 53 8.06 -22.91 5.91
CA PHE A 53 8.65 -23.86 6.87
C PHE A 53 8.39 -25.34 6.48
N THR A 54 8.68 -25.70 5.23
CA THR A 54 8.46 -27.04 4.69
C THR A 54 9.67 -27.48 3.87
N ASP A 55 9.99 -28.78 3.90
CA ASP A 55 11.10 -29.33 3.12
C ASP A 55 10.77 -29.28 1.62
N LYS A 56 9.48 -29.37 1.28
CA LYS A 56 8.97 -29.17 -0.08
C LYS A 56 9.26 -27.78 -0.61
N PHE A 57 8.96 -26.71 0.14
CA PHE A 57 9.26 -25.34 -0.30
C PHE A 57 10.77 -25.09 -0.38
N ARG A 58 11.54 -25.60 0.58
CA ARG A 58 13.00 -25.51 0.55
C ARG A 58 13.61 -26.19 -0.69
N SER A 59 13.09 -27.35 -1.07
CA SER A 59 13.54 -28.04 -2.29
C SER A 59 13.16 -27.25 -3.54
N TYR A 60 11.95 -26.69 -3.57
CA TYR A 60 11.46 -25.84 -4.66
C TYR A 60 12.35 -24.62 -4.90
N ILE A 61 12.71 -23.85 -3.85
CA ILE A 61 13.52 -22.63 -4.02
C ILE A 61 14.96 -22.95 -4.43
N LEU A 62 15.55 -24.03 -3.91
CA LEU A 62 16.89 -24.47 -4.32
C LEU A 62 16.91 -24.92 -5.79
N GLN A 63 15.88 -25.64 -6.25
CA GLN A 63 15.75 -26.03 -7.65
C GLN A 63 15.58 -24.83 -8.58
N ALA A 64 14.83 -23.81 -8.16
CA ALA A 64 14.65 -22.58 -8.92
C ALA A 64 15.96 -21.81 -9.13
N VAL A 65 16.82 -21.76 -8.11
CA VAL A 65 18.14 -21.11 -8.23
C VAL A 65 19.14 -21.98 -9.01
N GLN A 66 19.09 -23.30 -8.86
CA GLN A 66 20.01 -24.21 -9.55
C GLN A 66 19.70 -24.40 -11.04
N ASN A 67 18.44 -24.21 -11.46
CA ASN A 67 18.00 -24.41 -12.85
C ASN A 67 17.30 -23.14 -13.39
N PRO A 68 18.04 -22.02 -13.58
CA PRO A 68 17.44 -20.75 -14.02
C PRO A 68 16.82 -20.82 -15.41
N ASP A 69 17.29 -21.71 -16.30
CA ASP A 69 16.74 -21.91 -17.64
C ASP A 69 15.46 -22.76 -17.67
N ALA A 70 15.14 -23.45 -16.56
CA ALA A 70 13.95 -24.30 -16.43
C ALA A 70 13.49 -24.41 -14.96
N PRO A 71 13.13 -23.29 -14.31
CA PRO A 71 12.75 -23.31 -12.90
C PRO A 71 11.41 -24.06 -12.72
N PRO A 72 11.19 -24.70 -11.55
CA PRO A 72 9.91 -25.29 -11.23
C PRO A 72 8.80 -24.24 -11.29
N ARG A 73 7.61 -24.65 -11.76
CA ARG A 73 6.46 -23.74 -11.97
C ARG A 73 6.19 -22.93 -10.70
N LYS A 74 6.18 -21.60 -10.83
CA LYS A 74 5.86 -20.69 -9.73
C LYS A 74 4.46 -20.97 -9.18
N GLY A 75 4.33 -20.98 -7.86
CA GLY A 75 3.08 -21.35 -7.17
C GLY A 75 2.77 -22.86 -7.14
N SER A 76 3.67 -23.73 -7.62
CA SER A 76 3.50 -25.19 -7.52
C SER A 76 3.51 -25.71 -6.09
N VAL A 77 4.08 -24.95 -5.14
CA VAL A 77 4.03 -25.23 -3.70
C VAL A 77 3.17 -24.19 -3.02
N ASP A 78 2.04 -24.64 -2.48
CA ASP A 78 1.10 -23.78 -1.75
C ASP A 78 1.63 -23.47 -0.35
N HIS A 79 2.20 -22.28 -0.18
CA HIS A 79 2.72 -21.80 1.09
C HIS A 79 1.84 -20.71 1.72
N SER A 80 0.93 -20.12 0.94
CA SER A 80 0.08 -19.00 1.38
C SER A 80 -1.15 -19.45 2.18
N THR A 81 -1.52 -20.73 2.18
CA THR A 81 -2.65 -21.22 2.99
C THR A 81 -2.34 -21.35 4.48
N ALA A 82 -1.11 -21.74 4.83
CA ALA A 82 -0.81 -22.25 6.18
C ALA A 82 -1.10 -21.23 7.29
N GLY A 83 -0.69 -19.97 7.12
CA GLY A 83 -0.93 -18.92 8.11
C GLY A 83 -2.42 -18.62 8.32
N GLY A 84 -3.19 -18.55 7.23
CA GLY A 84 -4.65 -18.34 7.29
C GLY A 84 -5.37 -19.50 7.98
N ARG A 85 -4.96 -20.74 7.71
CA ARG A 85 -5.49 -21.94 8.38
C ARG A 85 -5.18 -21.94 9.88
N LEU A 86 -3.96 -21.59 10.28
CA LEU A 86 -3.59 -21.52 11.69
C LEU A 86 -4.51 -20.54 12.46
N LEU A 87 -4.72 -19.35 11.90
CA LEU A 87 -5.63 -18.36 12.50
C LEU A 87 -7.06 -18.88 12.59
N TYR A 88 -7.54 -19.53 11.53
CA TYR A 88 -8.88 -20.11 11.53
C TYR A 88 -9.04 -21.19 12.61
N HIS A 89 -8.11 -22.14 12.69
CA HIS A 89 -8.16 -23.22 13.68
C HIS A 89 -8.09 -22.73 15.13
N LEU A 90 -7.25 -21.74 15.43
CA LEU A 90 -7.07 -21.26 16.80
C LEU A 90 -8.08 -20.19 17.22
N PHE A 91 -8.53 -19.35 16.29
CA PHE A 91 -9.22 -18.10 16.61
C PHE A 91 -10.52 -17.86 15.84
N HIS A 92 -11.02 -18.82 15.04
CA HIS A 92 -12.38 -18.72 14.46
C HIS A 92 -13.47 -19.00 15.51
N THR A 93 -13.52 -18.14 16.52
CA THR A 93 -14.49 -18.17 17.62
C THR A 93 -15.39 -16.93 17.57
N LYS A 94 -16.42 -16.87 18.43
CA LYS A 94 -17.34 -15.72 18.48
C LYS A 94 -16.64 -14.37 18.72
N GLU A 95 -15.54 -14.37 19.46
CA GLU A 95 -14.83 -13.14 19.84
C GLU A 95 -13.75 -12.76 18.82
N LYS A 96 -13.01 -13.74 18.30
CA LYS A 96 -11.82 -13.50 17.47
C LYS A 96 -12.02 -13.85 15.99
N GLY A 97 -13.16 -14.42 15.62
CA GLY A 97 -13.39 -14.94 14.27
C GLY A 97 -13.31 -13.89 13.18
N LEU A 98 -13.81 -12.68 13.43
CA LEU A 98 -13.71 -11.58 12.46
C LEU A 98 -12.24 -11.18 12.19
N LEU A 99 -11.39 -11.18 13.22
CA LEU A 99 -9.96 -10.92 13.05
C LEU A 99 -9.31 -12.04 12.22
N ALA A 100 -9.61 -13.31 12.56
CA ALA A 100 -9.09 -14.47 11.84
C ALA A 100 -9.50 -14.47 10.36
N GLU A 101 -10.72 -14.04 10.05
CA GLU A 101 -11.23 -13.87 8.69
C GLU A 101 -10.49 -12.74 7.95
N ILE A 102 -10.46 -11.53 8.52
CA ILE A 102 -9.82 -10.35 7.90
C ILE A 102 -8.34 -10.62 7.60
N VAL A 103 -7.60 -11.10 8.60
CA VAL A 103 -6.16 -11.34 8.49
C VAL A 103 -5.88 -12.61 7.67
N GLY A 104 -6.65 -13.68 7.90
CA GLY A 104 -6.51 -14.92 7.15
C GLY A 104 -6.78 -14.73 5.66
N ASN A 105 -7.76 -13.91 5.28
CA ASN A 105 -8.05 -13.65 3.88
C ASN A 105 -6.91 -12.86 3.23
N ALA A 106 -6.36 -11.85 3.91
CA ALA A 106 -5.18 -11.14 3.44
C ALA A 106 -3.98 -12.08 3.21
N ILE A 107 -3.74 -13.00 4.15
CA ILE A 107 -2.67 -14.02 4.03
C ILE A 107 -2.90 -14.93 2.83
N ILE A 108 -4.07 -15.57 2.68
CA ILE A 108 -4.24 -16.54 1.58
C ILE A 108 -4.23 -15.89 0.20
N SER A 109 -4.42 -14.57 0.14
CA SER A 109 -4.49 -13.74 -1.06
C SER A 109 -3.17 -13.09 -1.48
N HIS A 110 -2.11 -13.15 -0.67
CA HIS A 110 -0.95 -12.26 -0.85
C HIS A 110 -0.13 -12.46 -2.15
N HIS A 111 -0.42 -13.51 -2.93
CA HIS A 111 0.15 -13.72 -4.27
C HIS A 111 -0.83 -13.51 -5.42
N SER A 112 -2.10 -13.23 -5.14
CA SER A 112 -3.14 -13.06 -6.14
C SER A 112 -3.87 -11.73 -5.95
N TYR A 113 -5.12 -11.79 -5.54
CA TYR A 113 -5.99 -10.68 -5.20
C TYR A 113 -6.77 -11.05 -3.95
N LEU A 114 -7.31 -10.04 -3.27
CA LEU A 114 -8.15 -10.28 -2.10
C LEU A 114 -9.36 -11.13 -2.54
N HIS A 115 -9.47 -12.35 -2.02
CA HIS A 115 -10.51 -13.26 -2.44
C HIS A 115 -11.85 -12.84 -1.85
N ASP A 116 -12.92 -13.02 -2.61
CA ASP A 116 -14.27 -12.93 -2.07
C ASP A 116 -14.50 -14.10 -1.09
N TYR A 117 -15.19 -13.82 0.00
CA TYR A 117 -15.62 -14.87 0.93
C TYR A 117 -16.64 -15.82 0.29
N ILE A 118 -17.47 -15.29 -0.61
CA ILE A 118 -18.47 -16.00 -1.41
C ILE A 118 -18.29 -15.51 -2.85
N SER A 119 -17.94 -16.40 -3.77
CA SER A 119 -17.81 -16.04 -5.18
C SER A 119 -19.17 -16.04 -5.91
N PRO A 120 -19.25 -15.52 -7.15
CA PRO A 120 -20.52 -15.42 -7.90
C PRO A 120 -21.23 -16.76 -8.16
N ASP A 121 -20.48 -17.85 -8.15
CA ASP A 121 -20.91 -19.25 -8.22
C ASP A 121 -21.29 -19.85 -6.85
N LEU A 122 -21.35 -19.03 -5.80
CA LEU A 122 -21.67 -19.40 -4.41
C LEU A 122 -20.64 -20.33 -3.75
N GLU A 123 -19.40 -20.36 -4.26
CA GLU A 123 -18.32 -21.09 -3.62
C GLU A 123 -17.72 -20.31 -2.45
N LEU A 124 -17.40 -21.03 -1.37
CA LEU A 124 -16.79 -20.47 -0.16
C LEU A 124 -15.25 -20.57 -0.25
N LYS A 125 -14.65 -19.88 -1.24
CA LYS A 125 -13.22 -20.03 -1.57
C LYS A 125 -12.27 -19.83 -0.38
N TYR A 126 -12.59 -18.86 0.49
CA TYR A 126 -11.86 -18.65 1.74
C TYR A 126 -11.93 -19.89 2.65
N LEU A 127 -13.13 -20.39 2.95
CA LEU A 127 -13.32 -21.56 3.82
C LEU A 127 -12.74 -22.83 3.22
N TYR A 128 -12.79 -22.98 1.89
CA TYR A 128 -12.11 -24.08 1.24
C TYR A 128 -10.62 -24.09 1.59
N ARG A 129 -9.93 -22.95 1.48
CA ARG A 129 -8.49 -22.84 1.78
C ARG A 129 -8.19 -23.11 3.24
N VAL A 130 -8.90 -22.48 4.18
CA VAL A 130 -8.54 -22.54 5.61
C VAL A 130 -9.13 -23.74 6.36
N ARG A 131 -10.28 -24.26 5.93
CA ARG A 131 -11.01 -25.35 6.61
C ARG A 131 -10.97 -26.65 5.82
N ASP A 132 -11.36 -26.62 4.54
CA ASP A 132 -11.71 -27.86 3.82
C ASP A 132 -10.54 -28.53 3.07
N LYS A 133 -9.54 -27.75 2.63
CA LYS A 133 -8.40 -28.24 1.85
C LYS A 133 -7.55 -29.21 2.66
N GLN A 134 -7.56 -30.50 2.36
CA GLN A 134 -6.84 -31.50 3.17
C GLN A 134 -5.32 -31.49 2.92
N ASP A 135 -4.90 -31.18 1.68
CA ASP A 135 -3.50 -31.32 1.25
C ASP A 135 -2.72 -30.02 1.45
N ILE A 136 -2.32 -29.72 2.69
CA ILE A 136 -1.28 -28.73 2.97
C ILE A 136 -0.03 -29.47 3.42
N ASP A 137 1.01 -29.35 2.61
CA ASP A 137 2.28 -30.03 2.83
C ASP A 137 2.88 -29.64 4.19
N GLU A 138 3.18 -30.63 5.01
CA GLU A 138 3.93 -30.46 6.27
C GLU A 138 3.33 -29.39 7.21
N PHE A 139 2.00 -29.20 7.22
CA PHE A 139 1.33 -28.15 7.98
C PHE A 139 1.70 -28.15 9.48
N ASP A 140 1.57 -29.28 10.16
CA ASP A 140 1.86 -29.38 11.61
C ASP A 140 3.32 -29.05 11.93
N LYS A 141 4.24 -29.45 11.04
CA LYS A 141 5.68 -29.15 11.16
C LYS A 141 5.94 -27.66 10.94
N SER A 142 5.29 -27.03 9.97
CA SER A 142 5.36 -25.59 9.74
C SER A 142 4.87 -24.80 10.96
N VAL A 143 3.77 -25.22 11.58
CA VAL A 143 3.24 -24.61 12.82
C VAL A 143 4.20 -24.78 13.98
N GLN A 144 4.76 -25.98 14.17
CA GLN A 144 5.75 -26.23 15.22
C GLN A 144 6.97 -25.32 15.06
N LEU A 145 7.56 -25.28 13.86
CA LEU A 145 8.75 -24.48 13.56
C LEU A 145 8.48 -22.97 13.71
N PHE A 146 7.27 -22.52 13.37
CA PHE A 146 6.86 -21.14 13.61
C PHE A 146 6.88 -20.79 15.10
N PHE A 147 6.28 -21.63 15.95
CA PHE A 147 6.26 -21.38 17.39
C PHE A 147 7.64 -21.51 18.05
N GLU A 148 8.52 -22.35 17.49
CA GLU A 148 9.90 -22.50 17.96
C GLU A 148 10.80 -21.34 17.54
N SER A 149 10.68 -20.85 16.30
CA SER A 149 11.65 -19.94 15.69
C SER A 149 11.18 -18.48 15.62
N VAL A 150 9.90 -18.22 15.45
CA VAL A 150 9.39 -16.85 15.18
C VAL A 150 8.77 -16.23 16.42
N MET A 151 7.80 -16.92 17.04
CA MET A 151 7.11 -16.42 18.22
C MET A 151 6.52 -17.58 18.99
N ASN A 152 6.91 -17.77 20.26
CA ASN A 152 6.32 -18.83 21.09
C ASN A 152 4.81 -18.66 21.26
N GLU A 153 4.13 -19.78 21.52
CA GLU A 153 2.68 -19.85 21.58
C GLU A 153 2.07 -18.83 22.54
N ARG A 154 2.59 -18.70 23.76
CA ARG A 154 2.08 -17.71 24.74
C ARG A 154 2.13 -16.28 24.19
N ASN A 155 3.28 -15.86 23.67
CA ASN A 155 3.45 -14.54 23.10
C ASN A 155 2.55 -14.32 21.87
N PHE A 156 2.29 -15.37 21.10
CA PHE A 156 1.39 -15.31 19.95
C PHE A 156 -0.06 -15.08 20.35
N TYR A 157 -0.55 -15.78 21.38
CA TYR A 157 -1.89 -15.53 21.93
C TYR A 157 -2.01 -14.09 22.47
N ASP A 158 -1.01 -13.62 23.23
CA ASP A 158 -0.96 -12.24 23.73
C ASP A 158 -0.94 -11.21 22.57
N TYR A 159 -0.24 -11.52 21.47
CA TYR A 159 -0.19 -10.66 20.28
C TYR A 159 -1.55 -10.59 19.57
N VAL A 160 -2.25 -11.72 19.46
CA VAL A 160 -3.59 -11.78 18.88
C VAL A 160 -4.60 -11.03 19.75
N ASP A 161 -4.49 -11.12 21.08
CA ASP A 161 -5.35 -10.34 21.99
C ASP A 161 -5.22 -8.83 21.77
N ARG A 162 -3.99 -8.33 21.57
CA ARG A 162 -3.77 -6.92 21.21
C ARG A 162 -4.38 -6.55 19.86
N ALA A 163 -4.28 -7.44 18.86
CA ALA A 163 -4.91 -7.23 17.56
C ALA A 163 -6.45 -7.20 17.65
N VAL A 164 -7.04 -8.00 18.56
CA VAL A 164 -8.49 -7.97 18.86
C VAL A 164 -8.88 -6.65 19.52
N GLU A 165 -8.10 -6.16 20.49
CA GLU A 165 -8.33 -4.84 21.09
C GLU A 165 -8.27 -3.71 20.06
N GLU A 166 -7.32 -3.76 19.12
CA GLU A 166 -7.24 -2.81 18.01
C GLU A 166 -8.48 -2.86 17.12
N LEU A 167 -8.95 -4.07 16.77
CA LEU A 167 -10.16 -4.24 15.99
C LEU A 167 -11.38 -3.64 16.70
N HIS A 168 -11.50 -3.85 18.02
CA HIS A 168 -12.56 -3.24 18.83
C HIS A 168 -12.48 -1.71 18.82
N ARG A 169 -11.29 -1.14 19.04
CA ARG A 169 -11.08 0.32 18.97
C ARG A 169 -11.44 0.87 17.59
N PHE A 170 -10.98 0.23 16.53
CA PHE A 170 -11.25 0.65 15.14
C PHE A 170 -12.75 0.65 14.81
N ARG A 171 -13.48 -0.38 15.27
CA ARG A 171 -14.94 -0.46 15.08
C ARG A 171 -15.68 0.70 15.75
N GLN A 172 -15.20 1.17 16.90
CA GLN A 172 -15.80 2.26 17.67
C GLN A 172 -15.54 3.67 17.08
N ILE A 173 -14.63 3.82 16.11
CA ILE A 173 -14.38 5.11 15.46
C ILE A 173 -15.68 5.64 14.83
N SER A 174 -16.10 6.85 15.17
CA SER A 174 -17.32 7.44 14.61
C SER A 174 -17.15 7.64 13.09
N SER A 175 -18.12 7.19 12.31
CA SER A 175 -18.10 7.31 10.85
C SER A 175 -19.52 7.30 10.29
N THR A 176 -19.71 7.96 9.15
CA THR A 176 -20.97 7.91 8.38
C THR A 176 -21.15 6.59 7.62
N LEU A 177 -20.09 5.78 7.50
CA LEU A 177 -20.10 4.45 6.88
C LEU A 177 -20.69 3.41 7.84
N ASN A 178 -21.42 2.44 7.28
CA ASN A 178 -21.88 1.27 8.02
C ASN A 178 -20.70 0.35 8.42
N SER A 179 -20.96 -0.59 9.32
CA SER A 179 -19.91 -1.46 9.86
C SER A 179 -19.27 -2.33 8.78
N GLU A 180 -20.06 -2.78 7.80
CA GLU A 180 -19.65 -3.68 6.72
C GLU A 180 -18.63 -2.99 5.81
N VAL A 181 -18.92 -1.76 5.37
CA VAL A 181 -18.02 -0.96 4.54
C VAL A 181 -16.74 -0.61 5.30
N LYS A 182 -16.82 -0.34 6.61
CA LYS A 182 -15.63 -0.13 7.45
C LYS A 182 -14.75 -1.39 7.49
N MET A 183 -15.34 -2.58 7.62
CA MET A 183 -14.59 -3.84 7.63
C MET A 183 -14.02 -4.19 6.24
N MET A 184 -14.74 -3.87 5.17
CA MET A 184 -14.22 -3.99 3.81
C MET A 184 -12.97 -3.13 3.63
N PHE A 185 -13.01 -1.87 4.06
CA PHE A 185 -11.87 -0.97 3.98
C PHE A 185 -10.70 -1.40 4.88
N LEU A 186 -10.99 -1.93 6.08
CA LEU A 186 -9.95 -2.52 6.93
C LEU A 186 -9.31 -3.74 6.27
N SER A 187 -10.10 -4.63 5.66
CA SER A 187 -9.57 -5.82 4.98
C SER A 187 -8.67 -5.46 3.80
N LYS A 188 -9.08 -4.48 3.00
CA LYS A 188 -8.25 -3.92 1.92
C LYS A 188 -6.98 -3.29 2.48
N TYR A 189 -7.06 -2.59 3.61
CA TYR A 189 -5.90 -1.99 4.27
C TYR A 189 -4.90 -3.06 4.72
N VAL A 190 -5.36 -4.11 5.41
CA VAL A 190 -4.50 -5.19 5.89
C VAL A 190 -3.83 -5.92 4.72
N PHE A 191 -4.59 -6.21 3.67
CA PHE A 191 -4.05 -6.81 2.44
C PHE A 191 -2.99 -5.92 1.79
N SER A 192 -3.31 -4.63 1.62
CA SER A 192 -2.38 -3.64 1.06
C SER A 192 -1.09 -3.52 1.86
N ALA A 193 -1.20 -3.42 3.19
CA ALA A 193 -0.06 -3.32 4.09
C ALA A 193 0.83 -4.56 4.02
N LEU A 194 0.23 -5.75 3.92
CA LEU A 194 0.96 -7.00 3.75
C LEU A 194 1.72 -7.03 2.42
N ILE A 195 1.04 -6.75 1.30
CA ILE A 195 1.66 -6.75 -0.04
C ILE A 195 2.81 -5.74 -0.10
N ASP A 196 2.62 -4.55 0.48
CA ASP A 196 3.68 -3.54 0.49
C ASP A 196 4.86 -3.99 1.36
N ALA A 197 4.60 -4.51 2.57
CA ALA A 197 5.65 -4.94 3.48
C ALA A 197 6.49 -6.09 2.90
N ASP A 198 5.86 -7.10 2.31
CA ASP A 198 6.53 -8.23 1.66
C ASP A 198 7.42 -7.78 0.49
N ARG A 199 6.87 -6.95 -0.42
CA ARG A 199 7.62 -6.43 -1.57
C ARG A 199 8.75 -5.50 -1.14
N THR A 200 8.52 -4.65 -0.16
CA THR A 200 9.53 -3.74 0.39
C THR A 200 10.66 -4.53 1.02
N ASN A 201 10.36 -5.53 1.87
CA ASN A 201 11.39 -6.37 2.46
C ASN A 201 12.19 -7.14 1.40
N THR A 202 11.51 -7.77 0.43
CA THR A 202 12.17 -8.46 -0.68
C THR A 202 13.12 -7.50 -1.42
N ARG A 203 12.70 -6.26 -1.67
CA ARG A 203 13.54 -5.24 -2.32
C ARG A 203 14.74 -4.85 -1.48
N GLU A 204 14.55 -4.57 -0.19
CA GLU A 204 15.65 -4.23 0.72
C GLU A 204 16.68 -5.35 0.80
N PHE A 205 16.19 -6.59 0.82
CA PHE A 205 17.03 -7.78 0.80
C PHE A 205 17.80 -7.89 -0.51
N GLU A 206 17.15 -7.79 -1.67
CA GLU A 206 17.79 -7.93 -2.99
C GLU A 206 18.78 -6.80 -3.30
N GLU A 207 18.46 -5.56 -2.95
CA GLU A 207 19.35 -4.40 -3.14
C GLU A 207 20.47 -4.33 -2.09
N ASN A 208 20.45 -5.22 -1.09
CA ASN A 208 21.32 -5.17 0.09
C ASN A 208 21.38 -3.78 0.73
N ARG A 209 20.24 -3.09 0.74
CA ARG A 209 20.12 -1.71 1.17
C ARG A 209 18.79 -1.55 1.86
N LYS A 210 18.82 -1.12 3.12
CA LYS A 210 17.60 -0.65 3.77
C LYS A 210 17.09 0.58 3.05
N LEU A 211 15.84 0.55 2.63
CA LEU A 211 15.11 1.71 2.20
C LEU A 211 14.85 2.50 3.47
N LEU A 212 15.79 3.39 3.79
CA LEU A 212 15.54 4.37 4.84
C LEU A 212 14.23 5.07 4.46
N PRO A 213 13.25 5.18 5.39
CA PRO A 213 12.09 6.01 5.14
C PRO A 213 12.66 7.36 4.72
N ASP A 214 12.31 7.82 3.52
CA ASP A 214 12.88 9.05 2.99
C ASP A 214 12.67 10.11 4.07
N PRO A 215 13.74 10.69 4.66
CA PRO A 215 13.64 11.53 5.85
C PRO A 215 12.91 12.85 5.60
N ILE A 216 12.32 13.00 4.43
CA ILE A 216 11.44 14.10 4.10
C ILE A 216 10.15 13.91 4.88
N GLU A 217 10.12 14.45 6.09
CA GLU A 217 8.85 14.78 6.71
C GLU A 217 8.05 15.62 5.70
N PRO A 218 6.85 15.17 5.29
CA PRO A 218 6.05 15.90 4.31
C PRO A 218 5.80 17.35 4.72
N SER A 219 5.77 17.64 6.02
CA SER A 219 5.71 18.99 6.60
C SER A 219 6.85 19.89 6.13
N ASN A 220 8.10 19.44 6.19
CA ASN A 220 9.27 20.23 5.77
C ASN A 220 9.26 20.48 4.26
N LEU A 221 8.83 19.50 3.48
CA LEU A 221 8.72 19.64 2.03
C LEU A 221 7.58 20.59 1.64
N PHE A 222 6.39 20.41 2.22
CA PHE A 222 5.25 21.29 1.99
C PHE A 222 5.53 22.73 2.41
N ALA A 223 6.33 22.94 3.45
CA ALA A 223 6.76 24.28 3.85
C ALA A 223 7.63 24.92 2.76
N LYS A 224 8.62 24.19 2.23
CA LYS A 224 9.44 24.65 1.10
C LYS A 224 8.59 24.92 -0.14
N TYR A 225 7.65 24.04 -0.47
CA TYR A 225 6.75 24.20 -1.62
C TYR A 225 5.84 25.40 -1.47
N TYR A 226 5.28 25.61 -0.28
CA TYR A 226 4.47 26.78 0.00
C TYR A 226 5.28 28.06 -0.20
N GLN A 227 6.51 28.13 0.30
CA GLN A 227 7.39 29.29 0.10
C GLN A 227 7.74 29.53 -1.38
N LYS A 228 8.05 28.48 -2.14
CA LYS A 228 8.31 28.58 -3.59
C LYS A 228 7.08 29.10 -4.33
N LEU A 229 5.89 28.57 -4.02
CA LEU A 229 4.63 29.03 -4.60
C LEU A 229 4.36 30.50 -4.26
N MET A 230 4.54 30.89 -3.00
CA MET A 230 4.36 32.28 -2.56
C MET A 230 5.32 33.25 -3.28
N THR A 231 6.57 32.83 -3.49
CA THR A 231 7.56 33.61 -4.24
C THR A 231 7.13 33.81 -5.69
N GLU A 232 6.62 32.76 -6.35
CA GLU A 232 6.12 32.87 -7.73
C GLU A 232 4.88 33.78 -7.82
N LEU A 233 3.95 33.66 -6.86
CA LEU A 233 2.77 34.53 -6.79
C LEU A 233 3.16 36.00 -6.60
N GLU A 234 4.23 36.29 -5.85
CA GLU A 234 4.74 37.66 -5.69
C GLU A 234 5.34 38.21 -6.99
N ARG A 235 6.04 37.37 -7.78
CA ARG A 235 6.51 37.77 -9.12
C ARG A 235 5.35 38.18 -10.04
N TYR A 236 4.21 37.49 -9.98
CA TYR A 236 3.03 37.90 -10.75
C TYR A 236 2.49 39.27 -10.35
N LYS A 237 2.70 39.73 -9.11
CA LYS A 237 2.32 41.09 -8.68
C LYS A 237 3.24 42.16 -9.25
N GLN A 238 4.48 41.80 -9.59
CA GLN A 238 5.47 42.71 -10.16
C GLN A 238 5.38 42.81 -11.69
N HIS A 239 4.52 42.01 -12.33
CA HIS A 239 4.34 42.01 -13.77
C HIS A 239 3.71 43.35 -14.24
N PRO A 240 4.09 43.92 -15.40
CA PRO A 240 3.55 45.20 -15.89
C PRO A 240 2.01 45.24 -15.97
N ASN A 241 1.38 44.10 -16.22
CA ASN A 241 -0.06 43.94 -16.34
C ASN A 241 -0.76 43.55 -15.02
N ALA A 242 -0.07 43.58 -13.88
CA ALA A 242 -0.57 43.05 -12.61
C ALA A 242 -1.82 43.76 -12.07
N GLU A 243 -2.04 45.01 -12.47
CA GLU A 243 -3.18 45.83 -12.06
C GLU A 243 -4.37 45.75 -13.05
N MET A 244 -4.26 44.91 -14.08
CA MET A 244 -5.41 44.61 -14.94
C MET A 244 -6.50 43.84 -14.16
N PRO A 245 -7.80 43.95 -14.56
CA PRO A 245 -8.91 43.33 -13.84
C PRO A 245 -8.75 41.82 -13.60
N ILE A 246 -8.27 41.06 -14.60
CA ILE A 246 -8.14 39.59 -14.50
C ILE A 246 -7.04 39.19 -13.50
N PRO A 247 -5.79 39.68 -13.59
CA PRO A 247 -4.76 39.42 -12.56
C PRO A 247 -5.18 39.80 -11.14
N VAL A 248 -5.88 40.93 -10.96
CA VAL A 248 -6.41 41.34 -9.64
C VAL A 248 -7.42 40.33 -9.11
N LEU A 249 -8.37 39.87 -9.95
CA LEU A 249 -9.33 38.84 -9.57
C LEU A 249 -8.65 37.50 -9.22
N ARG A 250 -7.64 37.08 -10.00
CA ARG A 250 -6.86 35.87 -9.72
C ARG A 250 -6.14 35.97 -8.37
N ARG A 251 -5.55 37.13 -8.06
CA ARG A 251 -4.88 37.41 -6.78
C ARG A 251 -5.87 37.29 -5.63
N HIS A 252 -7.04 37.93 -5.75
CA HIS A 252 -8.08 37.87 -4.73
C HIS A 252 -8.56 36.44 -4.47
N MET A 253 -8.81 35.66 -5.52
CA MET A 253 -9.21 34.25 -5.39
C MET A 253 -8.13 33.39 -4.72
N SER A 254 -6.85 33.61 -5.08
CA SER A 254 -5.72 32.93 -4.44
C SER A 254 -5.60 33.25 -2.96
N GLU A 255 -5.75 34.52 -2.57
CA GLU A 255 -5.72 34.96 -1.17
C GLU A 255 -6.91 34.43 -0.35
N GLN A 256 -8.09 34.33 -0.97
CA GLN A 256 -9.24 33.68 -0.34
C GLN A 256 -8.96 32.20 -0.04
N CYS A 257 -8.38 31.46 -0.99
CA CYS A 257 -7.99 30.06 -0.80
C CYS A 257 -6.92 29.90 0.31
N ASP A 258 -5.98 30.84 0.41
CA ASP A 258 -4.96 30.84 1.46
C ASP A 258 -5.55 31.03 2.86
N ARG A 259 -6.45 32.00 3.03
CA ARG A 259 -7.15 32.21 4.30
C ARG A 259 -8.05 31.03 4.65
N PHE A 260 -8.73 30.46 3.65
CA PHE A 260 -9.65 29.34 3.85
C PHE A 260 -8.94 28.04 4.26
N ALA A 261 -7.63 27.91 4.01
CA ALA A 261 -6.84 26.73 4.41
C ALA A 261 -6.80 26.48 5.94
N GLU A 262 -7.18 27.47 6.75
CA GLU A 262 -7.28 27.38 8.21
C GLU A 262 -8.57 26.71 8.70
N GLN A 263 -9.54 26.46 7.81
CA GLN A 263 -10.76 25.74 8.17
C GLN A 263 -10.46 24.27 8.51
N PRO A 264 -11.32 23.60 9.31
CA PRO A 264 -11.18 22.18 9.61
C PRO A 264 -11.15 21.30 8.36
N SER A 265 -10.57 20.10 8.44
CA SER A 265 -10.64 19.16 7.31
C SER A 265 -12.10 18.80 6.98
N GLY A 266 -12.46 18.84 5.70
CA GLY A 266 -13.82 18.59 5.24
C GLY A 266 -13.92 18.57 3.72
N ILE A 267 -15.15 18.46 3.22
CA ILE A 267 -15.45 18.52 1.78
C ILE A 267 -15.89 19.94 1.45
N TYR A 268 -15.16 20.58 0.54
CA TYR A 268 -15.38 21.97 0.15
C TYR A 268 -15.51 22.11 -1.37
N THR A 269 -16.24 23.14 -1.81
CA THR A 269 -16.43 23.44 -3.24
C THR A 269 -15.74 24.74 -3.60
N LEU A 270 -14.88 24.70 -4.62
CA LEU A 270 -14.18 25.88 -5.15
C LEU A 270 -14.77 26.31 -6.51
N SER A 271 -15.59 27.35 -6.47
CA SER A 271 -16.26 27.94 -7.64
C SER A 271 -15.44 29.10 -8.22
N ILE A 272 -14.55 28.79 -9.16
CA ILE A 272 -13.75 29.77 -9.92
C ILE A 272 -14.02 29.54 -11.42
N PRO A 273 -14.27 30.60 -12.22
CA PRO A 273 -14.45 30.47 -13.67
C PRO A 273 -13.17 30.00 -14.38
N THR A 274 -13.31 29.46 -15.58
CA THR A 274 -12.18 29.05 -16.42
C THR A 274 -11.21 30.22 -16.62
N GLY A 275 -9.90 29.95 -16.50
CA GLY A 275 -8.88 30.99 -16.55
C GLY A 275 -8.77 31.84 -15.28
N GLY A 276 -9.53 31.56 -14.22
CA GLY A 276 -9.43 32.26 -12.92
C GLY A 276 -8.29 31.80 -12.00
N GLY A 277 -7.37 30.95 -12.48
CA GLY A 277 -6.21 30.51 -11.71
C GLY A 277 -6.50 29.38 -10.72
N LYS A 278 -7.49 28.52 -11.01
CA LYS A 278 -7.95 27.44 -10.11
C LYS A 278 -6.81 26.54 -9.62
N THR A 279 -5.91 26.09 -10.51
CA THR A 279 -4.80 25.18 -10.16
C THR A 279 -3.89 25.75 -9.07
N LEU A 280 -3.41 26.98 -9.22
CA LEU A 280 -2.51 27.59 -8.23
C LEU A 280 -3.24 27.99 -6.95
N ALA A 281 -4.50 28.44 -7.06
CA ALA A 281 -5.32 28.75 -5.91
C ALA A 281 -5.61 27.49 -5.07
N SER A 282 -5.96 26.37 -5.70
CA SER A 282 -6.16 25.08 -5.02
C SER A 282 -4.85 24.52 -4.45
N LEU A 283 -3.72 24.69 -5.13
CA LEU A 283 -2.41 24.26 -4.62
C LEU A 283 -2.01 25.04 -3.38
N ARG A 284 -2.23 26.36 -3.38
CA ARG A 284 -1.98 27.21 -2.22
C ARG A 284 -2.81 26.77 -1.02
N TYR A 285 -4.10 26.52 -1.22
CA TYR A 285 -4.97 25.95 -0.19
C TYR A 285 -4.43 24.60 0.30
N ALA A 286 -4.15 23.66 -0.60
CA ALA A 286 -3.76 22.31 -0.27
C ALA A 286 -2.44 22.25 0.51
N LEU A 287 -1.42 23.00 0.09
CA LEU A 287 -0.13 23.08 0.79
C LEU A 287 -0.29 23.66 2.20
N LYS A 288 -1.00 24.78 2.35
CA LYS A 288 -1.20 25.40 3.67
C LYS A 288 -2.07 24.53 4.59
N HIS A 289 -3.13 23.92 4.06
CA HIS A 289 -3.99 23.03 4.84
C HIS A 289 -3.24 21.76 5.27
N ALA A 290 -2.43 21.18 4.38
CA ALA A 290 -1.60 20.02 4.70
C ALA A 290 -0.60 20.31 5.82
N LEU A 291 0.03 21.50 5.79
CA LEU A 291 0.90 21.97 6.87
C LEU A 291 0.17 22.13 8.20
N ASN A 292 -1.01 22.75 8.17
CA ASN A 292 -1.79 23.03 9.39
C ASN A 292 -2.40 21.78 10.03
N THR A 293 -2.64 20.73 9.23
CA THR A 293 -3.35 19.51 9.67
C THR A 293 -2.50 18.24 9.57
N ASN A 294 -1.18 18.38 9.38
CA ASN A 294 -0.21 17.30 9.26
C ASN A 294 -0.60 16.22 8.23
N LYS A 295 -1.22 16.63 7.11
CA LYS A 295 -1.46 15.70 6.00
C LYS A 295 -0.15 15.38 5.33
N ARG A 296 -0.03 14.13 4.86
CA ARG A 296 1.19 13.65 4.22
C ARG A 296 1.16 13.80 2.69
N ARG A 297 -0.03 13.92 2.09
CA ARG A 297 -0.22 13.84 0.65
C ARG A 297 -1.29 14.79 0.13
N ILE A 298 -1.11 15.25 -1.12
CA ILE A 298 -2.06 16.05 -1.91
C ILE A 298 -2.33 15.31 -3.21
N ILE A 299 -3.58 14.95 -3.47
CA ILE A 299 -3.99 14.16 -4.64
C ILE A 299 -4.90 15.00 -5.52
N TYR A 300 -4.46 15.30 -6.74
CA TYR A 300 -5.21 15.97 -7.77
C TYR A 300 -5.88 14.95 -8.68
N ILE A 301 -7.21 14.93 -8.63
CA ILE A 301 -8.03 14.05 -9.47
C ILE A 301 -8.63 14.91 -10.58
N LEU A 302 -8.25 14.63 -11.83
CA LEU A 302 -8.60 15.44 -13.00
C LEU A 302 -9.24 14.57 -14.09
N PRO A 303 -10.18 15.10 -14.90
CA PRO A 303 -10.94 14.29 -15.86
C PRO A 303 -10.17 13.92 -17.14
N PHE A 304 -9.16 14.71 -17.54
CA PHE A 304 -8.45 14.53 -18.81
C PHE A 304 -6.94 14.47 -18.59
N THR A 305 -6.27 13.54 -19.27
CA THR A 305 -4.81 13.34 -19.21
C THR A 305 -4.04 14.59 -19.65
N THR A 306 -4.49 15.28 -20.69
CA THR A 306 -3.86 16.53 -21.16
C THR A 306 -3.88 17.64 -20.10
N ILE A 307 -4.92 17.70 -19.26
CA ILE A 307 -5.01 18.67 -18.15
C ILE A 307 -4.09 18.25 -17.01
N ILE A 308 -3.93 16.95 -16.78
CA ILE A 308 -2.97 16.40 -15.80
C ILE A 308 -1.56 16.81 -16.20
N GLU A 309 -1.15 16.51 -17.43
CA GLU A 309 0.20 16.80 -17.94
C GLU A 309 0.53 18.29 -17.84
N GLN A 310 -0.41 19.16 -18.24
CA GLN A 310 -0.24 20.61 -18.14
C GLN A 310 -0.13 21.11 -16.69
N ASN A 311 -1.01 20.63 -15.80
CA ASN A 311 -0.99 21.04 -14.40
C ASN A 311 0.25 20.52 -13.67
N ALA A 312 0.63 19.26 -13.91
CA ALA A 312 1.82 18.65 -13.31
C ALA A 312 3.08 19.38 -13.78
N ALA A 313 3.22 19.66 -15.08
CA ALA A 313 4.35 20.43 -15.61
C ALA A 313 4.46 21.82 -14.99
N GLU A 314 3.34 22.54 -14.85
CA GLU A 314 3.34 23.87 -14.22
C GLU A 314 3.69 23.80 -12.74
N VAL A 315 3.17 22.82 -12.01
CA VAL A 315 3.49 22.63 -10.59
C VAL A 315 4.95 22.22 -10.41
N ARG A 316 5.50 21.33 -11.24
CA ARG A 316 6.94 21.00 -11.22
C ARG A 316 7.82 22.22 -11.50
N ARG A 317 7.43 23.06 -12.46
CA ARG A 317 8.15 24.30 -12.77
C ARG A 317 8.21 25.24 -11.57
N ILE A 318 7.08 25.44 -10.88
CA ILE A 318 6.99 26.35 -9.72
C ILE A 318 7.70 25.77 -8.50
N LEU A 319 7.45 24.50 -8.20
CA LEU A 319 8.01 23.83 -7.03
C LEU A 319 9.45 23.39 -7.23
N GLN A 320 9.97 23.43 -8.46
CA GLN A 320 11.32 23.01 -8.85
C GLN A 320 11.64 21.63 -8.26
N ASP A 321 10.74 20.68 -8.49
CA ASP A 321 10.85 19.31 -8.01
C ASP A 321 10.35 18.35 -9.08
N GLY A 322 11.19 17.38 -9.44
CA GLY A 322 10.86 16.33 -10.42
C GLY A 322 10.69 14.95 -9.79
N GLU A 323 11.03 14.78 -8.51
CA GLU A 323 11.11 13.49 -7.84
C GLU A 323 9.85 13.21 -7.00
N HIS A 324 9.28 14.25 -6.39
CA HIS A 324 8.19 14.14 -5.42
C HIS A 324 6.81 14.48 -6.00
N ILE A 325 6.70 14.54 -7.34
CA ILE A 325 5.46 14.85 -8.07
C ILE A 325 5.20 13.75 -9.09
N LEU A 326 4.22 12.90 -8.81
CA LEU A 326 3.82 11.77 -9.66
C LEU A 326 2.69 12.16 -10.60
N GLU A 327 2.79 11.73 -11.86
CA GLU A 327 1.70 11.70 -12.83
C GLU A 327 1.29 10.25 -13.05
N HIS A 328 0.04 9.92 -12.73
CA HIS A 328 -0.47 8.55 -12.82
C HIS A 328 -1.73 8.50 -13.67
N HIS A 329 -1.56 8.13 -14.95
CA HIS A 329 -2.63 7.97 -15.93
C HIS A 329 -2.25 7.01 -17.07
N SER A 330 -3.24 6.56 -17.84
CA SER A 330 -3.12 5.52 -18.88
C SER A 330 -2.02 5.73 -19.92
N ASN A 331 -1.66 6.97 -20.24
CA ASN A 331 -0.55 7.26 -21.19
C ASN A 331 0.86 7.12 -20.58
N VAL A 332 0.95 7.06 -19.25
CA VAL A 332 2.22 6.96 -18.50
C VAL A 332 2.35 5.58 -17.86
N VAL A 333 1.22 4.93 -17.53
CA VAL A 333 1.17 3.57 -16.99
C VAL A 333 1.19 2.58 -18.17
N GLU A 334 2.24 1.78 -18.30
CA GLU A 334 2.24 0.63 -19.20
C GLU A 334 1.29 -0.45 -18.65
N GLU A 335 0.06 -0.51 -19.18
CA GLU A 335 -0.87 -1.62 -18.94
C GLU A 335 -0.32 -2.89 -19.61
N LEU A 336 0.53 -3.63 -18.91
CA LEU A 336 0.84 -5.01 -19.29
C LEU A 336 -0.33 -5.90 -18.82
N GLU A 337 -1.02 -6.50 -19.79
CA GLU A 337 -2.11 -7.47 -19.62
C GLU A 337 -1.62 -8.65 -18.76
N ASP A 338 -2.09 -8.74 -17.51
CA ASP A 338 -1.93 -9.92 -16.64
C ASP A 338 -3.23 -10.72 -16.65
N ASP A 339 -3.61 -11.21 -17.83
CA ASP A 339 -4.68 -12.20 -17.95
C ASP A 339 -4.03 -13.58 -17.83
N ASP A 340 -3.61 -13.96 -16.61
CA ASP A 340 -3.33 -15.35 -16.23
C ASP A 340 -2.95 -15.44 -14.75
N GLU A 341 -3.81 -16.05 -13.93
CA GLU A 341 -3.53 -16.55 -12.56
C GLU A 341 -2.35 -17.55 -12.49
N TYR A 342 -1.66 -17.79 -13.60
CA TYR A 342 -0.69 -18.85 -13.80
C TYR A 342 0.59 -18.47 -14.58
N ASN A 343 0.74 -17.22 -15.06
CA ASN A 343 1.88 -16.77 -15.88
C ASN A 343 2.66 -15.58 -15.28
N ASP A 344 2.89 -15.58 -13.96
CA ASP A 344 3.79 -14.63 -13.29
C ASP A 344 5.30 -14.97 -13.53
N GLY A 345 5.63 -15.25 -14.79
CA GLY A 345 6.83 -15.97 -15.19
C GLY A 345 7.42 -15.49 -16.51
N ILE A 346 7.88 -14.24 -16.54
CA ILE A 346 9.18 -13.75 -17.06
C ILE A 346 9.28 -12.29 -16.57
N MET A 347 9.49 -12.09 -15.26
CA MET A 347 9.92 -10.79 -14.76
C MET A 347 11.11 -10.98 -13.83
N ASN A 348 12.30 -10.58 -14.29
CA ASN A 348 13.50 -10.53 -13.46
C ASN A 348 13.24 -9.69 -12.21
N VAL A 349 13.95 -9.95 -11.10
CA VAL A 349 13.92 -9.11 -9.89
C VAL A 349 14.08 -7.63 -10.24
N GLN A 350 14.93 -7.30 -11.22
CA GLN A 350 15.08 -5.94 -11.76
C GLN A 350 13.83 -5.35 -12.44
N GLN A 351 13.00 -6.16 -13.08
CA GLN A 351 11.72 -5.73 -13.65
C GLN A 351 10.64 -5.56 -12.57
N LYS A 352 10.63 -6.41 -11.53
CA LYS A 352 9.85 -6.16 -10.31
C LYS A 352 10.26 -4.85 -9.64
N LEU A 353 11.56 -4.57 -9.52
CA LEU A 353 12.09 -3.31 -8.96
C LEU A 353 11.71 -2.07 -9.81
N LYS A 354 11.52 -2.24 -11.12
CA LYS A 354 10.95 -1.20 -12.00
C LYS A 354 9.46 -0.97 -11.72
N LEU A 355 8.67 -2.03 -11.54
CA LEU A 355 7.25 -1.95 -11.13
C LEU A 355 7.06 -1.34 -9.73
N VAL A 356 8.07 -1.45 -8.85
CA VAL A 356 8.07 -0.80 -7.52
C VAL A 356 8.07 0.73 -7.61
N LYS A 357 8.35 1.33 -8.78
CA LYS A 357 8.26 2.79 -8.95
C LYS A 357 6.84 3.33 -9.02
N ASP A 358 5.81 2.49 -9.22
CA ASP A 358 4.40 2.91 -9.28
C ASP A 358 3.75 2.97 -7.91
N ASN A 359 4.48 3.46 -6.91
CA ASN A 359 3.88 3.74 -5.62
C ASN A 359 3.38 5.18 -5.63
N TRP A 360 2.14 5.37 -5.19
CA TRP A 360 1.62 6.67 -4.75
C TRP A 360 2.29 7.14 -3.43
N ASP A 361 3.52 6.67 -3.16
CA ASP A 361 4.34 7.06 -2.02
C ASP A 361 5.12 8.34 -2.30
N VAL A 362 4.44 9.31 -2.92
CA VAL A 362 4.95 10.66 -3.15
C VAL A 362 3.96 11.68 -2.56
N PRO A 363 4.45 12.86 -2.17
CA PRO A 363 3.63 13.84 -1.46
C PRO A 363 2.63 14.58 -2.35
N ILE A 364 2.86 14.66 -3.67
CA ILE A 364 1.90 15.26 -4.62
C ILE A 364 1.67 14.30 -5.79
N ILE A 365 0.40 13.97 -6.03
CA ILE A 365 -0.02 13.03 -7.07
C ILE A 365 -1.04 13.71 -7.98
N PHE A 366 -0.83 13.61 -9.29
CA PHE A 366 -1.83 13.96 -10.30
C PHE A 366 -2.31 12.70 -10.98
N THR A 367 -3.62 12.48 -10.99
CA THR A 367 -4.21 11.25 -11.50
C THR A 367 -5.60 11.46 -12.07
N THR A 368 -6.12 10.47 -12.79
CA THR A 368 -7.49 10.50 -13.30
C THR A 368 -8.47 9.99 -12.26
N LEU A 369 -9.76 10.32 -12.42
CA LEU A 369 -10.80 9.73 -11.58
C LEU A 369 -10.86 8.20 -11.71
N VAL A 370 -10.62 7.67 -12.91
CA VAL A 370 -10.58 6.22 -13.18
C VAL A 370 -9.48 5.57 -12.34
N GLN A 371 -8.26 6.08 -12.45
CA GLN A 371 -7.10 5.57 -11.70
C GLN A 371 -7.28 5.70 -10.19
N PHE A 372 -7.88 6.79 -9.71
CA PHE A 372 -8.22 6.93 -8.30
C PHE A 372 -9.24 5.89 -7.83
N LEU A 373 -10.28 5.62 -8.61
CA LEU A 373 -11.29 4.61 -8.27
C LEU A 373 -10.72 3.18 -8.34
N GLU A 374 -9.77 2.92 -9.24
CA GLU A 374 -9.08 1.63 -9.35
C GLU A 374 -8.30 1.25 -8.07
N VAL A 375 -7.80 2.23 -7.30
CA VAL A 375 -7.22 1.98 -5.97
C VAL A 375 -8.20 1.27 -5.03
N PHE A 376 -9.50 1.59 -5.14
CA PHE A 376 -10.53 1.03 -4.28
C PHE A 376 -11.19 -0.20 -4.88
N PHE A 377 -11.39 -0.23 -6.20
CA PHE A 377 -12.32 -1.16 -6.85
C PHE A 377 -11.69 -2.04 -7.93
N ALA A 378 -10.43 -1.83 -8.33
CA ALA A 378 -9.81 -2.69 -9.33
C ALA A 378 -9.56 -4.11 -8.81
N LYS A 379 -9.55 -5.06 -9.76
CA LYS A 379 -9.15 -6.45 -9.54
C LYS A 379 -7.63 -6.56 -9.60
N GLY A 380 -7.00 -7.33 -8.70
CA GLY A 380 -5.57 -7.61 -8.73
C GLY A 380 -4.75 -6.98 -7.59
N SER A 381 -3.46 -7.34 -7.51
CA SER A 381 -2.51 -6.84 -6.49
C SER A 381 -1.74 -5.58 -6.92
N LYS A 382 -1.84 -5.14 -8.19
CA LYS A 382 -1.14 -3.95 -8.70
C LYS A 382 -1.60 -2.66 -7.98
N SER A 383 -2.90 -2.44 -7.92
CA SER A 383 -3.49 -1.26 -7.25
C SER A 383 -3.48 -1.36 -5.72
N ALA A 384 -3.26 -2.56 -5.16
CA ALA A 384 -3.36 -2.80 -3.73
C ALA A 384 -2.42 -1.91 -2.92
N ARG A 385 -1.19 -1.64 -3.38
CA ARG A 385 -0.22 -0.78 -2.65
C ARG A 385 -0.66 0.67 -2.52
N SER A 386 -1.48 1.16 -3.45
CA SER A 386 -1.96 2.55 -3.42
C SER A 386 -3.02 2.80 -2.35
N TYR A 387 -3.47 1.74 -1.65
CA TYR A 387 -4.53 1.82 -0.67
C TYR A 387 -4.05 2.22 0.75
N ILE A 388 -2.80 1.94 1.13
CA ILE A 388 -2.24 2.30 2.46
C ILE A 388 -1.85 3.78 2.60
N ILE A 389 -2.46 4.65 1.79
CA ILE A 389 -2.01 6.01 1.50
C ILE A 389 -2.74 7.08 2.29
#